data_AF-A0A023G175-F1
#
_entry.id   AF-A0A023G175-F1
#
_cell.length_a   1.000
_cell.length_b   1.000
_cell.length_c   1.000
_cell.angle_alpha   90.00
_cell.angle_beta   90.00
_cell.angle_gamma   90.00
#
_symmetry.space_group_name_H-M   'P 1'
#
loop_
_entity.id
_entity.type
_entity.pdbx_description
1 polymer ?
#
loop_
_entity_poly.entity_id
_entity_poly.type
_entity_poly.pdbx_seq_one_letter_code
_entity_poly.pdbx_strand_id
1 'polypeptide(L)'
;MARLAVRVVAFLTLVGYITCAATGETDCQRRRREEQESTEHRANLLIPECDENGDYKALQCFGRAVRGKPFCACYDKDFGQIKGPSKNIESCNCVRAHHEWEHSTDSNKGSEPRCNATSGAYNQVQCDTNEHWCVDWDTGVQQGLKMNGGCSTDLSGMTCGIVGTHHAHSGAHHGESAHHHGTSDAHSGSGSDGTSHHGAHDHHGDAGHN
;
A
#
# COMPACT_ATOMS: atom_id res chain seq x y z
N MET A 1 -18.90 46.37 -44.99
CA MET A 1 -17.55 46.12 -44.43
C MET A 1 -17.54 46.07 -42.90
N ALA A 2 -17.84 47.16 -42.18
CA ALA A 2 -17.76 47.21 -40.70
C ALA A 2 -18.62 46.16 -39.96
N ARG A 3 -19.86 45.92 -40.40
CA ARG A 3 -20.76 44.92 -39.78
C ARG A 3 -20.29 43.47 -39.97
N LEU A 4 -19.55 43.20 -41.04
CA LEU A 4 -18.97 41.88 -41.31
C LEU A 4 -17.75 41.66 -40.39
N ALA A 5 -16.90 42.68 -40.25
CA ALA A 5 -15.75 42.65 -39.35
C ALA A 5 -16.15 42.43 -37.88
N VAL A 6 -17.18 43.13 -37.39
CA VAL A 6 -17.67 42.96 -36.00
C VAL A 6 -18.21 41.55 -35.75
N ARG A 7 -18.91 40.96 -36.72
CA ARG A 7 -19.41 39.58 -36.61
C ARG A 7 -18.30 38.54 -36.62
N VAL A 8 -17.27 38.75 -37.45
CA VAL A 8 -16.10 37.87 -37.50
C VAL A 8 -15.32 37.92 -36.18
N VAL A 9 -15.09 39.12 -35.62
CA VAL A 9 -14.43 39.27 -34.32
C VAL A 9 -15.23 38.60 -33.21
N ALA A 10 -16.56 38.82 -33.16
CA ALA A 10 -17.42 38.18 -32.17
C ALA A 10 -17.40 36.64 -32.26
N PHE A 11 -17.34 36.09 -33.48
CA PHE A 11 -17.25 34.66 -33.70
C PHE A 11 -15.90 34.10 -33.26
N LEU A 12 -14.79 34.79 -33.56
CA LEU A 12 -13.45 34.39 -33.14
C LEU A 12 -13.28 34.45 -31.61
N THR A 13 -13.86 35.46 -30.95
CA THR A 13 -13.85 35.52 -29.48
C THR A 13 -14.70 34.42 -28.85
N LEU A 14 -15.83 34.07 -29.47
CA LEU A 14 -16.68 32.97 -29.02
C LEU A 14 -15.99 31.63 -29.19
N VAL A 15 -15.37 31.40 -30.36
CA VAL A 15 -14.58 30.18 -30.63
C VAL A 15 -13.41 30.10 -29.66
N GLY A 16 -12.67 31.20 -29.45
CA GLY A 16 -11.59 31.28 -28.46
C GLY A 16 -12.04 30.94 -27.05
N TYR A 17 -13.18 31.50 -26.61
CA TYR A 17 -13.78 31.20 -25.30
C TYR A 17 -14.20 29.72 -25.18
N ILE A 18 -14.84 29.18 -26.22
CA ILE A 18 -15.26 27.76 -26.28
C ILE A 18 -14.05 26.83 -26.26
N THR A 19 -12.98 27.15 -27.00
CA THR A 19 -11.75 26.35 -27.00
C THR A 19 -11.02 26.41 -25.66
N CYS A 20 -11.05 27.56 -24.97
CA CYS A 20 -10.42 27.71 -23.65
C CYS A 20 -11.18 26.95 -22.56
N ALA A 21 -12.51 26.93 -22.64
CA ALA A 21 -13.36 26.16 -21.72
C ALA A 21 -13.33 24.63 -21.97
N ALA A 22 -12.75 24.19 -23.08
CA ALA A 22 -12.73 22.79 -23.51
C ALA A 22 -11.42 22.05 -23.19
N THR A 23 -10.49 22.65 -22.46
CA THR A 23 -9.35 21.89 -21.92
C THR A 23 -9.87 21.01 -20.79
N GLY A 24 -10.32 19.80 -21.11
CA GLY A 24 -10.74 18.77 -20.15
C GLY A 24 -9.58 18.23 -19.30
N GLU A 25 -8.60 19.08 -19.00
CA GLU A 25 -7.44 18.76 -18.18
C GLU A 25 -7.83 18.86 -16.71
N THR A 26 -7.60 17.77 -15.97
CA THR A 26 -7.90 17.69 -14.54
C THR A 26 -6.81 18.34 -13.69
N ASP A 27 -7.08 18.55 -12.39
CA ASP A 27 -6.07 19.10 -11.47
C ASP A 27 -4.80 18.24 -11.42
N CYS A 28 -4.94 16.91 -11.37
CA CYS A 28 -3.80 16.00 -11.37
C CYS A 28 -2.98 16.10 -12.66
N GLN A 29 -3.64 16.12 -13.82
CA GLN A 29 -2.95 16.19 -15.11
C GLN A 29 -2.17 17.50 -15.26
N ARG A 30 -2.79 18.62 -14.87
CA ARG A 30 -2.16 19.94 -14.86
C ARG A 30 -0.93 19.95 -13.94
N ARG A 31 -1.06 19.50 -12.69
CA ARG A 31 0.05 19.47 -11.73
C ARG A 31 1.18 18.55 -12.20
N ARG A 32 0.83 17.38 -12.74
CA ARG A 32 1.80 16.44 -13.33
C ARG A 32 2.64 17.12 -14.41
N ARG A 33 2.00 17.87 -15.33
CA ARG A 33 2.69 18.59 -16.41
C ARG A 33 3.63 19.67 -15.84
N GLU A 34 3.11 20.54 -14.98
CA GLU A 34 3.86 21.64 -14.36
C GLU A 34 5.10 21.11 -13.62
N GLU A 35 4.94 20.05 -12.84
CA GLU A 35 6.03 19.48 -12.07
C GLU A 35 7.04 18.76 -12.96
N GLN A 36 6.59 18.03 -13.98
CA GLN A 36 7.46 17.35 -14.92
C GLN A 36 8.33 18.33 -15.72
N GLU A 37 7.77 19.47 -16.15
CA GLU A 37 8.52 20.56 -16.78
C GLU A 37 9.50 21.22 -15.79
N SER A 38 9.12 21.37 -14.53
CA SER A 38 9.98 21.96 -13.50
C SER A 38 11.13 21.04 -13.04
N THR A 39 10.97 19.72 -13.16
CA THR A 39 11.97 18.74 -12.73
C THR A 39 13.23 18.71 -13.58
N GLU A 40 13.24 19.33 -14.78
CA GLU A 40 14.47 19.51 -15.57
C GLU A 40 15.54 20.34 -14.84
N HIS A 41 15.14 21.12 -13.82
CA HIS A 41 16.06 21.93 -13.01
C HIS A 41 16.02 21.62 -11.51
N ARG A 42 15.10 20.77 -11.01
CA ARG A 42 14.91 20.49 -9.57
C ARG A 42 14.60 19.01 -9.32
N ALA A 43 15.61 18.25 -8.88
CA ALA A 43 15.56 16.81 -8.69
C ALA A 43 14.63 16.27 -7.56
N ASN A 44 13.76 17.09 -6.96
CA ASN A 44 13.06 16.76 -5.71
C ASN A 44 11.55 17.03 -5.69
N LEU A 45 10.90 17.33 -6.82
CA LEU A 45 9.43 17.44 -6.86
C LEU A 45 8.78 16.09 -7.17
N LEU A 46 7.75 15.73 -6.40
CA LEU A 46 6.99 14.48 -6.51
C LEU A 46 5.97 14.60 -7.64
N ILE A 47 6.35 14.18 -8.84
CA ILE A 47 5.43 14.16 -9.99
C ILE A 47 4.22 13.25 -9.64
N PRO A 48 2.99 13.79 -9.55
CA PRO A 48 1.81 13.00 -9.20
C PRO A 48 1.45 12.01 -10.31
N GLU A 49 1.03 10.82 -9.88
CA GLU A 49 0.39 9.84 -10.73
C GLU A 49 -1.13 10.05 -10.76
N CYS A 50 -1.66 10.14 -11.98
CA CYS A 50 -3.10 10.23 -12.25
C CYS A 50 -3.61 8.89 -12.79
N ASP A 51 -4.88 8.58 -12.53
CA ASP A 51 -5.59 7.47 -13.16
C ASP A 51 -6.12 7.85 -14.57
N GLU A 52 -6.87 6.94 -15.18
CA GLU A 52 -7.43 7.11 -16.54
C GLU A 52 -8.45 8.24 -16.63
N ASN A 53 -9.11 8.59 -15.53
CA ASN A 53 -10.06 9.70 -15.47
C ASN A 53 -9.35 11.04 -15.20
N GLY A 54 -8.05 10.99 -14.87
CA GLY A 54 -7.28 12.14 -14.47
C GLY A 54 -7.41 12.48 -12.99
N ASP A 55 -7.93 11.58 -12.16
CA ASP A 55 -7.95 11.77 -10.72
C ASP A 55 -6.62 11.35 -10.11
N TYR A 56 -6.29 11.88 -8.93
CA TYR A 56 -5.09 11.44 -8.21
C TYR A 56 -5.22 9.97 -7.80
N LYS A 57 -4.21 9.17 -8.16
CA LYS A 57 -4.10 7.82 -7.61
C LYS A 57 -3.88 7.90 -6.10
N ALA A 58 -4.50 6.99 -5.36
CA ALA A 58 -4.32 6.90 -3.91
C ALA A 58 -2.86 6.61 -3.55
N LEU A 59 -2.21 5.74 -4.33
CA LEU A 59 -0.83 5.32 -4.15
C LEU A 59 0.08 6.19 -4.98
N GLN A 60 1.05 6.84 -4.33
CA GLN A 60 2.09 7.65 -5.00
C GLN A 60 3.46 7.11 -4.59
N CYS A 61 4.25 6.70 -5.56
CA CYS A 61 5.57 6.10 -5.32
C CYS A 61 6.70 7.01 -5.80
N PHE A 62 7.76 7.13 -5.00
CA PHE A 62 8.89 8.03 -5.26
C PHE A 62 10.24 7.36 -5.07
N GLY A 63 11.22 7.94 -5.77
CA GLY A 63 12.60 7.48 -5.81
C GLY A 63 12.81 6.29 -6.74
N ARG A 64 14.06 6.12 -7.19
CA ARG A 64 14.46 4.92 -7.93
C ARG A 64 14.54 3.74 -6.97
N ALA A 65 14.09 2.58 -7.43
CA ALA A 65 14.22 1.27 -6.79
C ALA A 65 15.70 0.81 -6.74
N VAL A 66 16.61 1.56 -6.12
CA VAL A 66 18.06 1.29 -6.17
C VAL A 66 18.41 0.00 -5.41
N ARG A 67 17.57 -0.45 -4.44
CA ARG A 67 17.70 -1.73 -3.71
C ARG A 67 16.35 -2.23 -3.18
N GLY A 68 15.45 -2.65 -4.08
CA GLY A 68 14.12 -3.16 -3.73
C GLY A 68 12.99 -2.20 -4.11
N LYS A 69 11.81 -2.34 -3.50
CA LYS A 69 10.63 -1.53 -3.85
C LYS A 69 10.86 -0.02 -3.62
N PRO A 70 10.26 0.87 -4.46
CA PRO A 70 10.25 2.31 -4.18
C PRO A 70 9.51 2.58 -2.87
N PHE A 71 9.74 3.77 -2.30
CA PHE A 71 8.90 4.21 -1.19
C PHE A 71 7.59 4.73 -1.76
N CYS A 72 6.47 4.28 -1.20
CA CYS A 72 5.16 4.77 -1.59
C CYS A 72 4.46 5.39 -0.39
N ALA A 73 3.50 6.27 -0.65
CA ALA A 73 2.68 6.94 0.35
C ALA A 73 1.22 6.95 -0.13
N CYS A 74 0.28 7.11 0.82
CA CYS A 74 -1.15 7.18 0.52
C CYS A 74 -1.64 8.62 0.56
N TYR A 75 -2.44 8.99 -0.41
CA TYR A 75 -3.02 10.31 -0.59
C TYR A 75 -4.55 10.24 -0.72
N ASP A 76 -5.22 11.32 -0.33
CA ASP A 76 -6.65 11.54 -0.56
C ASP A 76 -6.91 12.02 -2.00
N LYS A 77 -8.17 12.40 -2.29
CA LYS A 77 -8.60 12.89 -3.60
C LYS A 77 -8.10 14.30 -3.93
N ASP A 78 -7.72 15.08 -2.92
CA ASP A 78 -7.20 16.44 -3.05
C ASP A 78 -5.67 16.49 -2.98
N PHE A 79 -5.01 15.32 -3.03
CA PHE A 79 -3.57 15.13 -2.90
C PHE A 79 -3.02 15.53 -1.52
N GLY A 80 -3.85 15.44 -0.47
CA GLY A 80 -3.44 15.46 0.93
C GLY A 80 -2.87 14.11 1.36
N GLN A 81 -1.71 14.12 2.02
CA GLN A 81 -1.06 12.88 2.45
C GLN A 81 -1.78 12.27 3.67
N ILE A 82 -2.27 11.03 3.52
CA ILE A 82 -2.94 10.25 4.58
C ILE A 82 -1.92 9.37 5.32
N LYS A 83 -1.05 8.67 4.58
CA LYS A 83 -0.08 7.72 5.13
C LYS A 83 1.34 8.06 4.67
N GLY A 84 2.28 8.02 5.63
CA GLY A 84 3.69 8.30 5.41
C GLY A 84 4.39 7.33 4.43
N PRO A 85 5.54 7.74 3.87
CA PRO A 85 6.39 6.91 3.01
C PRO A 85 6.77 5.54 3.61
N SER A 86 6.55 4.45 2.88
CA SER A 86 7.06 3.12 3.24
C SER A 86 7.27 2.25 2.00
N LYS A 87 8.24 1.35 2.06
CA LYS A 87 8.48 0.32 1.02
C LYS A 87 7.50 -0.86 1.09
N ASN A 88 6.80 -0.97 2.22
CA ASN A 88 5.88 -2.08 2.46
C ASN A 88 4.45 -1.75 2.06
N ILE A 89 4.17 -0.51 1.63
CA ILE A 89 2.86 -0.12 1.11
C ILE A 89 2.73 -0.71 -0.29
N GLU A 90 1.63 -1.43 -0.51
CA GLU A 90 1.30 -2.11 -1.77
C GLU A 90 0.01 -1.59 -2.38
N SER A 91 -0.92 -1.10 -1.55
CA SER A 91 -2.13 -0.43 -1.98
C SER A 91 -2.49 0.70 -1.00
N CYS A 92 -3.23 1.67 -1.49
CA CYS A 92 -3.74 2.79 -0.69
C CYS A 92 -5.27 2.95 -0.81
N ASN A 93 -5.93 2.09 -1.57
CA ASN A 93 -7.37 2.18 -1.81
C ASN A 93 -8.17 1.97 -0.51
N CYS A 94 -7.78 1.00 0.32
CA CYS A 94 -8.41 0.81 1.63
C CYS A 94 -8.14 2.00 2.56
N VAL A 95 -6.88 2.45 2.64
CA VAL A 95 -6.51 3.59 3.50
C VAL A 95 -7.30 4.85 3.13
N ARG A 96 -7.47 5.11 1.82
CA ARG A 96 -8.28 6.23 1.33
C ARG A 96 -9.77 6.05 1.66
N ALA A 97 -10.32 4.85 1.48
CA ALA A 97 -11.71 4.55 1.84
C ALA A 97 -11.96 4.72 3.35
N HIS A 98 -11.02 4.30 4.20
CA HIS A 98 -11.09 4.47 5.65
C HIS A 98 -11.05 5.96 6.03
N HIS A 99 -10.14 6.74 5.43
CA HIS A 99 -10.09 8.18 5.62
C HIS A 99 -11.40 8.88 5.23
N GLU A 100 -11.99 8.51 4.08
CA GLU A 100 -13.29 9.03 3.66
C GLU A 100 -14.43 8.62 4.62
N TRP A 101 -14.38 7.39 5.14
CA TRP A 101 -15.33 6.88 6.13
C TRP A 101 -15.25 7.65 7.45
N GLU A 102 -14.04 7.96 7.94
CA GLU A 102 -13.83 8.75 9.16
C GLU A 102 -14.46 10.15 9.02
N HIS A 103 -14.33 10.77 7.85
CA HIS A 103 -14.84 12.11 7.55
C HIS A 103 -16.31 12.12 7.06
N SER A 104 -16.94 10.96 6.91
CA SER A 104 -18.34 10.87 6.50
C SER A 104 -19.31 11.14 7.65
N THR A 105 -20.48 11.68 7.33
CA THR A 105 -21.57 11.90 8.30
C THR A 105 -22.24 10.58 8.68
N ASP A 106 -22.68 10.44 9.93
CA ASP A 106 -23.28 9.21 10.47
C ASP A 106 -24.45 8.65 9.65
N SER A 107 -25.24 9.51 9.01
CA SER A 107 -26.37 9.11 8.16
C SER A 107 -25.97 8.35 6.89
N ASN A 108 -24.72 8.46 6.45
CA ASN A 108 -24.17 7.77 5.26
C ASN A 108 -22.98 6.87 5.64
N LYS A 109 -22.74 6.68 6.95
CA LYS A 109 -21.58 5.95 7.45
C LYS A 109 -21.88 4.45 7.32
N GLY A 110 -21.37 3.86 6.24
CA GLY A 110 -21.37 2.41 6.05
C GLY A 110 -20.44 1.71 7.04
N SER A 111 -20.16 0.43 6.80
CA SER A 111 -19.22 -0.35 7.60
C SER A 111 -17.80 0.22 7.48
N GLU A 112 -17.06 0.26 8.59
CA GLU A 112 -15.67 0.73 8.62
C GLU A 112 -14.76 -0.17 7.75
N PRO A 113 -14.06 0.39 6.75
CA PRO A 113 -13.10 -0.37 5.96
C PRO A 113 -11.92 -0.83 6.82
N ARG A 114 -11.67 -2.14 6.88
CA ARG A 114 -10.57 -2.71 7.64
C ARG A 114 -9.35 -2.92 6.76
N CYS A 115 -8.30 -2.16 7.01
CA CYS A 115 -7.08 -2.21 6.22
C CYS A 115 -5.96 -2.98 6.92
N ASN A 116 -5.04 -3.51 6.12
CA ASN A 116 -3.76 -3.98 6.61
C ASN A 116 -2.89 -2.77 6.98
N ALA A 117 -2.47 -2.69 8.24
CA ALA A 117 -1.72 -1.54 8.76
C ALA A 117 -0.34 -1.35 8.08
N THR A 118 0.24 -2.40 7.51
CA THR A 118 1.55 -2.35 6.85
C THR A 118 1.41 -2.08 5.36
N SER A 119 0.64 -2.89 4.64
CA SER A 119 0.53 -2.81 3.19
C SER A 119 -0.47 -1.78 2.69
N GLY A 120 -1.41 -1.33 3.54
CA GLY A 120 -2.48 -0.42 3.16
C GLY A 120 -3.59 -1.06 2.29
N ALA A 121 -3.45 -2.35 1.97
CA ALA A 121 -4.47 -3.17 1.33
C ALA A 121 -5.71 -3.35 2.20
N TYR A 122 -6.82 -3.77 1.59
CA TYR A 122 -7.95 -4.32 2.33
C TYR A 122 -7.54 -5.62 3.01
N ASN A 123 -7.99 -5.81 4.25
CA ASN A 123 -8.04 -7.16 4.80
C ASN A 123 -9.06 -7.96 3.97
N GLN A 124 -8.69 -9.15 3.49
CA GLN A 124 -9.55 -9.93 2.59
C GLN A 124 -10.93 -10.21 3.20
N VAL A 125 -11.01 -10.33 4.52
CA VAL A 125 -12.29 -10.40 5.25
C VAL A 125 -12.63 -9.02 5.81
N GLN A 126 -13.75 -8.47 5.36
CA GLN A 126 -14.41 -7.30 5.93
C GLN A 126 -15.59 -7.74 6.78
N CYS A 127 -16.02 -6.89 7.69
CA CYS A 127 -17.12 -7.21 8.60
C CYS A 127 -17.73 -5.93 9.17
N ASP A 128 -18.96 -6.07 9.62
CA ASP A 128 -19.64 -5.11 10.48
C ASP A 128 -20.03 -5.78 11.81
N THR A 129 -21.05 -5.26 12.48
CA THR A 129 -21.56 -5.80 13.74
C THR A 129 -22.18 -7.19 13.60
N ASN A 130 -22.80 -7.49 12.45
CA ASN A 130 -23.65 -8.67 12.25
C ASN A 130 -23.17 -9.58 11.13
N GLU A 131 -22.47 -9.04 10.13
CA GLU A 131 -22.09 -9.74 8.92
C GLU A 131 -20.58 -9.64 8.65
N HIS A 132 -20.07 -10.60 7.88
CA HIS A 132 -18.73 -10.57 7.32
C HIS A 132 -18.74 -11.03 5.86
N TRP A 133 -17.78 -10.56 5.08
CA TRP A 133 -17.70 -10.86 3.64
C TRP A 133 -16.26 -10.77 3.14
N CYS A 134 -16.04 -11.39 1.98
CA CYS A 134 -14.78 -11.32 1.28
C CYS A 134 -14.72 -10.09 0.37
N VAL A 135 -13.55 -9.48 0.26
CA VAL A 135 -13.28 -8.41 -0.69
C VAL A 135 -11.98 -8.66 -1.45
N ASP A 136 -11.90 -8.09 -2.64
CA ASP A 136 -10.63 -7.96 -3.34
C ASP A 136 -9.64 -7.11 -2.51
N TRP A 137 -8.40 -7.58 -2.42
CA TRP A 137 -7.40 -7.00 -1.53
C TRP A 137 -6.99 -5.57 -1.90
N ASP A 138 -7.08 -5.21 -3.19
CA ASP A 138 -6.72 -3.89 -3.68
C ASP A 138 -7.94 -2.98 -3.79
N THR A 139 -8.97 -3.40 -4.53
CA THR A 139 -10.11 -2.54 -4.87
C THR A 139 -11.18 -2.49 -3.79
N GLY A 140 -11.22 -3.48 -2.88
CA GLY A 140 -12.27 -3.60 -1.87
C GLY A 140 -13.61 -4.10 -2.41
N VAL A 141 -13.67 -4.51 -3.68
CA VAL A 141 -14.90 -5.06 -4.30
C VAL A 141 -15.30 -6.35 -3.59
N GLN A 142 -16.56 -6.42 -3.15
CA GLN A 142 -17.11 -7.61 -2.49
C GLN A 142 -17.06 -8.83 -3.43
N GLN A 143 -16.52 -9.92 -2.91
CA GLN A 143 -16.45 -11.22 -3.56
C GLN A 143 -17.44 -12.17 -2.89
N GLY A 144 -18.46 -12.60 -3.63
CA GLY A 144 -19.47 -13.53 -3.12
C GLY A 144 -20.52 -12.88 -2.21
N LEU A 145 -21.15 -13.72 -1.39
CA LEU A 145 -22.24 -13.32 -0.49
C LEU A 145 -21.70 -12.96 0.90
N LYS A 146 -22.42 -12.06 1.57
CA LYS A 146 -22.20 -11.80 3.00
C LYS A 146 -22.67 -13.00 3.83
N MET A 147 -21.99 -13.22 4.95
CA MET A 147 -22.22 -14.31 5.88
C MET A 147 -22.51 -13.74 7.27
N ASN A 148 -23.27 -14.49 8.07
CA ASN A 148 -23.61 -14.08 9.43
C ASN A 148 -22.40 -14.21 10.37
N GLY A 149 -22.26 -13.25 11.28
CA GLY A 149 -21.18 -13.13 12.25
C GLY A 149 -20.40 -11.85 12.01
N GLY A 150 -20.34 -10.96 13.01
CA GLY A 150 -19.59 -9.71 12.90
C GLY A 150 -18.08 -9.88 13.16
N CYS A 151 -17.38 -8.76 13.30
CA CYS A 151 -15.92 -8.72 13.46
C CYS A 151 -15.34 -9.42 14.70
N SER A 152 -16.17 -9.74 15.70
CA SER A 152 -15.75 -10.46 16.91
C SER A 152 -15.79 -11.99 16.76
N THR A 153 -16.34 -12.49 15.65
CA THR A 153 -16.44 -13.93 15.39
C THR A 153 -15.04 -14.50 15.11
N ASP A 154 -14.81 -15.76 15.48
CA ASP A 154 -13.58 -16.45 15.08
C ASP A 154 -13.61 -16.74 13.57
N LEU A 155 -12.87 -15.94 12.81
CA LEU A 155 -12.76 -16.02 11.34
C LEU A 155 -11.43 -16.66 10.91
N SER A 156 -10.69 -17.28 11.83
CA SER A 156 -9.36 -17.86 11.55
C SER A 156 -9.38 -18.99 10.51
N GLY A 157 -10.50 -19.72 10.41
CA GLY A 157 -10.71 -20.75 9.39
C GLY A 157 -11.28 -20.24 8.07
N MET A 158 -11.57 -18.94 7.95
CA MET A 158 -12.19 -18.38 6.76
C MET A 158 -11.16 -18.07 5.69
N THR A 159 -11.31 -18.69 4.52
CA THR A 159 -10.51 -18.41 3.34
C THR A 159 -11.35 -17.70 2.29
N CYS A 160 -11.00 -16.46 1.95
CA CYS A 160 -11.56 -15.80 0.78
C CYS A 160 -10.93 -16.43 -0.47
N GLY A 161 -11.76 -17.12 -1.26
CA GLY A 161 -11.30 -17.81 -2.46
C GLY A 161 -10.68 -16.83 -3.44
N ILE A 162 -9.39 -16.99 -3.72
CA ILE A 162 -8.69 -16.21 -4.74
C ILE A 162 -9.21 -16.65 -6.11
N VAL A 163 -9.90 -15.78 -6.83
CA VAL A 163 -9.97 -15.90 -8.29
C VAL A 163 -8.58 -15.53 -8.82
N GLY A 164 -7.74 -16.56 -9.01
CA GLY A 164 -6.58 -16.60 -9.89
C GLY A 164 -5.41 -15.63 -9.64
N THR A 165 -4.43 -16.03 -8.84
CA THR A 165 -3.03 -16.34 -9.27
C THR A 165 -2.15 -16.52 -8.04
N HIS A 166 -1.47 -17.66 -7.98
CA HIS A 166 -0.63 -18.06 -6.88
C HIS A 166 0.64 -17.19 -6.80
N HIS A 167 0.83 -16.47 -5.70
CA HIS A 167 2.17 -16.28 -5.16
C HIS A 167 2.51 -17.52 -4.33
N ALA A 168 3.51 -18.28 -4.81
CA ALA A 168 3.97 -19.52 -4.22
C ALA A 168 4.45 -19.32 -2.78
N HIS A 169 3.67 -19.80 -1.82
CA HIS A 169 4.20 -20.21 -0.53
C HIS A 169 4.61 -21.68 -0.64
N SER A 170 5.89 -21.90 -0.97
CA SER A 170 6.55 -23.18 -0.75
C SER A 170 6.75 -23.37 0.75
N GLY A 171 6.02 -24.32 1.33
CA GLY A 171 6.16 -24.75 2.72
C GLY A 171 5.51 -26.11 2.88
N ALA A 172 6.11 -27.12 2.25
CA ALA A 172 5.65 -28.50 2.29
C ALA A 172 5.75 -29.08 3.72
N HIS A 173 4.65 -29.72 4.12
CA HIS A 173 4.52 -30.95 4.91
C HIS A 173 5.62 -31.32 5.91
N HIS A 174 5.23 -31.51 7.17
CA HIS A 174 5.54 -32.75 7.90
C HIS A 174 4.46 -33.04 8.93
N GLY A 175 3.61 -34.03 8.63
CA GLY A 175 3.03 -34.89 9.65
C GLY A 175 3.64 -36.27 9.45
N GLU A 176 4.19 -36.87 10.50
CA GLU A 176 4.17 -38.32 10.67
C GLU A 176 4.36 -38.70 12.14
N SER A 177 3.74 -39.83 12.46
CA SER A 177 3.42 -40.38 13.77
C SER A 177 4.56 -41.19 14.41
N ALA A 178 4.34 -41.55 15.67
CA ALA A 178 5.17 -42.44 16.49
C ALA A 178 5.37 -43.86 15.89
N HIS A 179 6.51 -44.51 16.17
CA HIS A 179 6.65 -45.81 16.85
C HIS A 179 8.09 -46.42 16.79
N HIS A 180 8.59 -46.82 17.96
CA HIS A 180 9.41 -47.99 18.37
C HIS A 180 10.69 -48.52 17.63
N HIS A 181 11.72 -48.72 18.49
CA HIS A 181 12.66 -49.87 18.65
C HIS A 181 13.83 -50.15 17.68
N GLY A 182 15.00 -50.45 18.29
CA GLY A 182 16.11 -51.26 17.71
C GLY A 182 17.49 -50.58 17.80
N THR A 183 18.19 -50.64 18.94
CA THR A 183 19.37 -51.50 19.24
C THR A 183 20.65 -51.26 18.43
N SER A 184 21.72 -50.97 19.20
CA SER A 184 23.16 -51.28 19.01
C SER A 184 23.87 -50.85 17.74
N ASP A 185 24.90 -49.99 17.88
CA ASP A 185 26.28 -50.41 17.59
C ASP A 185 27.30 -49.44 18.21
N ALA A 186 28.35 -50.04 18.78
CA ALA A 186 29.55 -49.39 19.28
C ALA A 186 30.66 -49.53 18.23
N HIS A 187 31.49 -48.50 18.03
CA HIS A 187 32.97 -48.58 18.02
C HIS A 187 33.64 -47.25 17.66
N SER A 188 34.33 -46.71 18.67
CA SER A 188 35.68 -46.13 18.72
C SER A 188 36.40 -45.59 17.46
N GLY A 189 36.94 -44.37 17.60
CA GLY A 189 38.15 -43.89 16.89
C GLY A 189 38.21 -42.36 16.71
N SER A 190 38.72 -41.59 17.68
CA SER A 190 40.11 -41.05 17.78
C SER A 190 40.32 -39.67 17.13
N GLY A 191 40.85 -38.71 17.92
CA GLY A 191 41.52 -37.47 17.45
C GLY A 191 40.85 -36.19 17.95
N SER A 192 41.14 -35.70 19.16
CA SER A 192 42.33 -34.91 19.58
C SER A 192 42.04 -33.40 19.62
N ASP A 193 42.07 -32.87 20.84
CA ASP A 193 42.50 -31.53 21.30
C ASP A 193 41.79 -30.27 20.77
N GLY A 194 41.42 -29.27 21.58
CA GLY A 194 41.81 -28.99 22.95
C GLY A 194 40.82 -28.07 23.66
N THR A 195 40.70 -28.31 24.96
CA THR A 195 40.08 -27.44 25.95
C THR A 195 41.06 -26.37 26.40
N SER A 196 40.62 -25.12 26.52
CA SER A 196 41.08 -24.27 27.62
C SER A 196 40.04 -23.21 27.97
N HIS A 197 39.56 -23.38 29.19
CA HIS A 197 38.66 -22.58 29.98
C HIS A 197 39.30 -21.31 30.56
N HIS A 198 38.43 -20.34 30.86
CA HIS A 198 38.41 -19.42 32.02
C HIS A 198 39.49 -18.34 32.24
N GLY A 199 38.99 -17.17 32.70
CA GLY A 199 39.72 -16.08 33.34
C GLY A 199 39.07 -14.73 32.97
N ALA A 200 38.00 -14.25 33.62
CA ALA A 200 37.89 -13.71 34.97
C ALA A 200 38.77 -12.46 35.24
N HIS A 201 38.07 -11.33 35.38
CA HIS A 201 38.27 -10.25 36.35
C HIS A 201 39.39 -9.20 36.20
N ASP A 202 38.89 -7.96 36.09
CA ASP A 202 39.17 -6.79 36.93
C ASP A 202 40.19 -5.71 36.56
N HIS A 203 39.68 -4.48 36.76
CA HIS A 203 40.27 -3.29 37.37
C HIS A 203 40.60 -2.04 36.54
N HIS A 204 39.94 -0.96 36.99
CA HIS A 204 40.37 0.44 37.22
C HIS A 204 40.93 1.25 36.05
N GLY A 205 40.29 2.36 35.69
CA GLY A 205 40.50 3.68 36.32
C GLY A 205 41.42 4.48 35.37
N ASP A 206 41.36 5.79 35.17
CA ASP A 206 40.70 6.91 35.82
C ASP A 206 40.80 8.09 34.83
N ALA A 207 39.99 9.11 35.08
CA ALA A 207 40.15 10.54 34.81
C ALA A 207 40.88 11.08 33.55
N GLY A 208 40.23 12.08 32.95
CA GLY A 208 40.88 13.40 32.91
C GLY A 208 40.58 14.28 31.70
N HIS A 209 39.80 15.34 31.95
CA HIS A 209 39.92 16.74 31.48
C HIS A 209 40.21 16.99 29.99
N ASN A 210 39.37 17.77 29.29
CA ASN A 210 39.15 19.20 29.49
C ASN A 210 37.87 19.66 28.78
#